data_AF-A0AAU3HLU6-F1
#
_entry.id   AF-A0AAU3HLU6-F1
#
_cell.length_a   1.000
_cell.length_b   1.000
_cell.length_c   1.000
_cell.angle_alpha   90.00
_cell.angle_beta   90.00
_cell.angle_gamma   90.00
#
_symmetry.space_group_name_H-M   'P 1'
#
loop_
_entity.id
_entity.type
_entity.pdbx_description
1 polymer ?
#
loop_
_entity_poly.entity_id
_entity_poly.type
_entity_poly.pdbx_seq_one_letter_code
_entity_poly.pdbx_strand_id
1 'polypeptide(L)'
;MTSPAPDTRDREPVPAGDAEAAGGDTPGPAPTAEGRPARRRWSRVDAVVALVFLLGAVWVTARGWRDPGGRLLGSRPNDQGFNEWMLAYAAHAVSHLENPFFTTLQNAPAGVNLMTNVGLQLPGLVLAPVTLLFGASFSYLLFITLNLAGTGYAWYHVLSRHLVDSRAAAFVGGLFCAFAPALVSHSNGHPHITAQWLVPFIVWRVVALSRGGHVVRDGLVLGGLVVAQFFVSLEILFLTALGCLMLVLAHLAVRPRDALRRARPMLPGLAITAVLVGAAAAYPLWMQFAGPQHRVGHPGTPDIYALKLGSYVRYATQSVAGGPTSAVGWAPNTTEQASFYGWSLLVLAAGVLWWLRRDVTARVLGVVGLVSALFSIGTTWTSGTRRTDIPAPFALVQDLPVFDSVVVARFALITTVALGVLLAVAGDRLAARRDEPSGRLAARVGAVAVAAALLPVLPVPLEARGRTPVPEFVTGGAWRDHVAPGRTLVPVPVNGMTSLYWSSAAVAGFAVPEGYFLGPVSATDATGRWGVDPQPTAKLLTAVSRGERDTAVGPADIAQARTDVRYWKADAVVLPDRGARRHDDLKVVLDALYGPGRRVDDVWLWDVRPVTR
;
A
#
# COMPACT_ATOMS: atom_id res chain seq x y z
N MET A 1 16.60 -42.81 84.47
CA MET A 1 16.02 -42.66 83.12
C MET A 1 14.52 -42.73 83.24
N THR A 2 13.86 -41.60 82.97
CA THR A 2 12.44 -41.39 82.66
C THR A 2 11.43 -42.46 83.10
N SER A 3 10.79 -42.15 84.23
CA SER A 3 9.48 -42.63 84.72
C SER A 3 8.37 -41.71 84.13
N PRO A 4 7.08 -41.94 84.38
CA PRO A 4 6.14 -42.92 83.79
C PRO A 4 4.95 -42.19 83.08
N ALA A 5 4.12 -42.83 82.24
CA ALA A 5 2.77 -43.42 82.50
C ALA A 5 1.85 -42.62 83.47
N PRO A 6 0.50 -42.79 83.55
CA PRO A 6 -0.39 -43.79 82.92
C PRO A 6 -1.78 -43.21 82.46
N ASP A 7 -2.53 -43.85 81.54
CA ASP A 7 -3.57 -44.90 81.65
C ASP A 7 -5.03 -44.44 81.93
N THR A 8 -5.91 -45.24 81.32
CA THR A 8 -7.33 -45.55 81.55
C THR A 8 -8.34 -44.78 80.70
N ARG A 9 -8.90 -45.43 79.64
CA ARG A 9 -9.98 -46.45 79.63
C ARG A 9 -11.30 -45.85 80.13
N ASP A 10 -12.45 -45.94 79.48
CA ASP A 10 -12.96 -46.93 78.51
C ASP A 10 -14.34 -46.43 78.01
N ARG A 11 -14.77 -46.97 76.84
CA ARG A 11 -16.17 -47.20 76.36
C ARG A 11 -17.00 -46.08 75.69
N GLU A 12 -17.56 -46.50 74.53
CA GLU A 12 -18.68 -46.05 73.66
C GLU A 12 -19.87 -45.31 74.32
N PRO A 13 -20.89 -44.77 73.57
CA PRO A 13 -21.12 -44.63 72.10
C PRO A 13 -21.62 -43.21 71.65
N VAL A 14 -21.77 -43.01 70.34
CA VAL A 14 -22.51 -41.91 69.64
C VAL A 14 -24.02 -42.30 69.66
N PRO A 15 -25.08 -41.43 69.66
CA PRO A 15 -25.18 -40.23 68.81
C PRO A 15 -26.01 -38.99 69.28
N ALA A 16 -25.71 -37.88 68.59
CA ALA A 16 -26.60 -36.85 68.04
C ALA A 16 -27.44 -35.93 68.97
N GLY A 17 -27.05 -34.65 68.99
CA GLY A 17 -27.89 -33.59 68.43
C GLY A 17 -28.49 -32.56 69.41
N ASP A 18 -27.69 -31.56 69.81
CA ASP A 18 -28.10 -30.26 70.35
C ASP A 18 -27.24 -29.20 69.65
N ALA A 19 -27.80 -28.25 68.91
CA ALA A 19 -28.43 -26.99 69.34
C ALA A 19 -27.44 -25.81 69.36
N GLU A 20 -27.72 -24.86 68.46
CA GLU A 20 -27.48 -23.41 68.46
C GLU A 20 -26.36 -22.80 69.30
N ALA A 21 -25.47 -22.04 68.65
CA ALA A 21 -25.25 -20.63 68.99
C ALA A 21 -24.45 -19.86 67.93
N ALA A 22 -24.90 -18.63 67.70
CA ALA A 22 -24.41 -17.56 66.85
C ALA A 22 -22.88 -17.41 66.67
N GLY A 23 -22.47 -17.02 65.46
CA GLY A 23 -21.14 -16.47 65.21
C GLY A 23 -20.84 -16.16 63.73
N GLY A 24 -21.17 -14.94 63.31
CA GLY A 24 -20.50 -14.16 62.26
C GLY A 24 -20.14 -14.82 60.93
N ASP A 25 -20.88 -14.47 59.87
CA ASP A 25 -20.37 -14.57 58.50
C ASP A 25 -20.63 -13.27 57.73
N THR A 26 -19.56 -12.50 57.58
CA THR A 26 -19.41 -11.42 56.59
C THR A 26 -19.77 -11.94 55.20
N PRO A 27 -20.63 -11.28 54.41
CA PRO A 27 -20.81 -11.65 53.02
C PRO A 27 -19.50 -11.35 52.28
N GLY A 28 -18.74 -12.39 51.94
CA GLY A 28 -17.60 -12.25 51.04
C GLY A 28 -18.07 -11.60 49.73
N PRO A 29 -17.27 -10.70 49.12
CA PRO A 29 -17.66 -10.08 47.88
C PRO A 29 -17.86 -11.16 46.82
N ALA A 30 -19.10 -11.31 46.37
CA ALA A 30 -19.45 -12.20 45.28
C ALA A 30 -18.54 -11.89 44.07
N PRO A 31 -18.02 -12.91 43.36
CA PRO A 31 -17.25 -12.69 42.16
C PRO A 31 -18.12 -11.91 41.18
N THR A 32 -17.71 -10.67 40.89
CA THR A 32 -18.34 -9.81 39.90
C THR A 32 -18.50 -10.60 38.62
N ALA A 33 -19.74 -10.96 38.31
CA ALA A 33 -20.11 -11.60 37.06
C ALA A 33 -19.49 -10.80 35.92
N GLU A 34 -18.56 -11.44 35.21
CA GLU A 34 -17.91 -10.89 34.04
C GLU A 34 -18.99 -10.40 33.08
N GLY A 35 -19.09 -9.08 32.95
CA GLY A 35 -20.04 -8.44 32.05
C GLY A 35 -19.81 -8.97 30.65
N ARG A 36 -20.79 -9.72 30.12
CA ARG A 36 -20.90 -10.00 28.68
C ARG A 36 -20.61 -8.70 27.92
N PRO A 37 -19.72 -8.69 26.92
CA PRO A 37 -19.38 -7.47 26.22
C PRO A 37 -20.64 -6.95 25.54
N ALA A 38 -21.21 -5.87 26.07
CA ALA A 38 -22.29 -5.16 25.41
C ALA A 38 -21.84 -4.88 23.98
N ARG A 39 -22.59 -5.39 23.00
CA ARG A 39 -22.41 -5.08 21.57
C ARG A 39 -22.41 -3.56 21.43
N ARG A 40 -21.23 -2.95 21.46
CA ARG A 40 -21.06 -1.51 21.63
C ARG A 40 -21.45 -0.85 20.32
N ARG A 41 -22.69 -0.36 20.25
CA ARG A 41 -23.25 0.34 19.09
C ARG A 41 -22.32 1.46 18.65
N TRP A 42 -22.21 1.65 17.34
CA TRP A 42 -21.51 2.76 16.71
C TRP A 42 -21.94 4.08 17.36
N SER A 43 -20.99 4.85 17.92
CA SER A 43 -21.31 6.11 18.59
C SER A 43 -21.39 7.26 17.59
N ARG A 44 -22.20 8.29 17.86
CA ARG A 44 -22.26 9.51 17.02
C ARG A 44 -20.87 10.12 16.79
N VAL A 45 -19.99 10.03 17.79
CA VAL A 45 -18.59 10.49 17.69
C VAL A 45 -17.80 9.68 16.66
N ASP A 46 -17.97 8.35 16.61
CA ASP A 46 -17.27 7.52 15.63
C ASP A 46 -17.70 7.88 14.20
N ALA A 47 -18.98 8.19 13.99
CA ALA A 47 -19.50 8.64 12.69
C ALA A 47 -18.94 10.03 12.30
N VAL A 48 -18.88 10.98 13.24
CA VAL A 48 -18.27 12.30 13.00
C VAL A 48 -16.79 12.16 12.64
N VAL A 49 -16.05 11.32 13.37
CA VAL A 49 -14.63 11.07 13.08
C VAL A 49 -14.45 10.46 11.70
N ALA A 50 -15.25 9.45 11.33
CA ALA A 50 -15.22 8.86 9.99
C ALA A 50 -15.53 9.90 8.91
N LEU A 51 -16.51 10.78 9.13
CA LEU A 51 -16.85 11.86 8.21
C LEU A 51 -15.70 12.86 8.05
N VAL A 52 -15.03 13.26 9.14
CA VAL A 52 -13.87 14.17 9.07
C VAL A 52 -12.71 13.55 8.28
N PHE A 53 -12.42 12.26 8.51
CA PHE A 53 -11.44 11.53 7.72
C PHE A 53 -11.81 11.48 6.23
N LEU A 54 -13.09 11.23 5.92
CA LEU A 54 -13.59 11.23 4.55
C LEU A 54 -13.47 12.62 3.90
N LEU A 55 -13.86 13.69 4.60
CA LEU A 55 -13.75 15.06 4.10
C LEU A 55 -12.28 15.45 3.87
N GLY A 56 -11.37 15.06 4.75
CA GLY A 56 -9.93 15.25 4.56
C GLY A 56 -9.40 14.48 3.35
N ALA A 57 -9.84 13.24 3.13
CA ALA A 57 -9.46 12.47 1.96
C ALA A 57 -10.01 13.06 0.66
N VAL A 58 -11.27 13.51 0.66
CA VAL A 58 -11.88 14.22 -0.47
C VAL A 58 -11.14 15.53 -0.75
N TRP A 59 -10.72 16.28 0.28
CA TRP A 59 -9.92 17.48 0.12
C TRP A 59 -8.59 17.19 -0.60
N VAL A 60 -7.85 16.17 -0.16
CA VAL A 60 -6.57 15.77 -0.77
C VAL A 60 -6.75 15.35 -2.23
N THR A 61 -7.86 14.68 -2.55
CA THR A 61 -8.16 14.12 -3.89
C THR A 61 -9.05 15.03 -4.75
N ALA A 62 -9.47 16.20 -4.24
CA ALA A 62 -10.54 17.02 -4.80
C ALA A 62 -10.31 17.41 -6.27
N ARG A 63 -9.06 17.58 -6.69
CA ARG A 63 -8.73 17.99 -8.06
C ARG A 63 -9.02 16.89 -9.09
N GLY A 64 -8.95 15.62 -8.69
CA GLY A 64 -9.31 14.46 -9.53
C GLY A 64 -10.83 14.31 -9.65
N TRP A 65 -11.56 14.48 -8.55
CA TRP A 65 -13.02 14.40 -8.51
C TRP A 65 -13.76 15.44 -9.38
N ARG A 66 -13.09 16.51 -9.81
CA ARG A 66 -13.67 17.52 -10.72
C ARG A 66 -13.99 16.95 -12.11
N ASP A 67 -13.23 15.97 -12.56
CA ASP A 67 -13.44 15.28 -13.85
C ASP A 67 -12.75 13.91 -13.78
N PRO A 68 -13.43 12.89 -13.22
CA PRO A 68 -12.87 11.55 -13.01
C PRO A 68 -12.37 10.86 -14.28
N GLY A 69 -12.93 11.18 -15.44
CA GLY A 69 -12.58 10.56 -16.72
C GLY A 69 -11.48 11.32 -17.47
N GLY A 70 -11.48 12.65 -17.39
CA GLY A 70 -10.55 13.51 -18.12
C GLY A 70 -9.33 13.98 -17.34
N ARG A 71 -9.16 13.57 -16.07
CA ARG A 71 -8.00 13.97 -15.24
C ARG A 71 -7.28 12.79 -14.59
N LEU A 72 -5.95 12.85 -14.65
CA LEU A 72 -5.06 12.03 -13.85
C LEU A 72 -4.69 12.77 -12.57
N LEU A 73 -4.85 12.12 -11.42
CA LEU A 73 -4.54 12.64 -10.10
C LEU A 73 -3.07 12.37 -9.73
N GLY A 74 -2.43 13.37 -9.16
CA GLY A 74 -1.05 13.31 -8.73
C GLY A 74 -0.03 13.59 -9.84
N SER A 75 1.22 13.42 -9.46
CA SER A 75 2.39 13.73 -10.29
C SER A 75 2.94 12.53 -11.07
N ARG A 76 2.38 11.32 -10.90
CA ARG A 76 2.79 10.09 -11.59
C ARG A 76 1.65 9.51 -12.45
N PRO A 77 1.36 10.13 -13.60
CA PRO A 77 0.24 9.70 -14.46
C PRO A 77 0.38 8.26 -14.97
N ASN A 78 1.61 7.81 -15.25
CA ASN A 78 1.87 6.44 -15.73
C ASN A 78 1.55 5.39 -14.65
N ASP A 79 1.93 5.67 -13.39
CA ASP A 79 1.63 4.78 -12.27
C ASP A 79 0.11 4.68 -12.08
N GLN A 80 -0.61 5.82 -12.11
CA GLN A 80 -2.07 5.81 -12.09
C GLN A 80 -2.66 5.00 -13.26
N GLY A 81 -2.21 5.24 -14.49
CA GLY A 81 -2.70 4.51 -15.67
C GLY A 81 -2.54 3.01 -15.56
N PHE A 82 -1.42 2.54 -15.01
CA PHE A 82 -1.22 1.12 -14.73
C PHE A 82 -2.17 0.59 -13.64
N ASN A 83 -2.35 1.30 -12.54
CA ASN A 83 -3.30 0.88 -11.49
C ASN A 83 -4.75 0.87 -12.02
N GLU A 84 -5.13 1.82 -12.87
CA GLU A 84 -6.44 1.80 -13.54
C GLU A 84 -6.57 0.57 -14.44
N TRP A 85 -5.54 0.25 -15.23
CA TRP A 85 -5.57 -0.97 -16.04
C TRP A 85 -5.67 -2.23 -15.18
N MET A 86 -4.99 -2.29 -14.03
CA MET A 86 -5.12 -3.42 -13.08
C MET A 86 -6.55 -3.55 -12.54
N LEU A 87 -7.24 -2.44 -12.26
CA LEU A 87 -8.64 -2.46 -11.85
C LEU A 87 -9.57 -2.89 -12.99
N ALA A 88 -9.32 -2.42 -14.22
CA ALA A 88 -10.03 -2.84 -15.42
C ALA A 88 -9.85 -4.35 -15.67
N TYR A 89 -8.62 -4.84 -15.60
CA TYR A 89 -8.33 -6.27 -15.74
C TYR A 89 -8.98 -7.10 -14.63
N ALA A 90 -8.96 -6.65 -13.37
CA ALA A 90 -9.64 -7.36 -12.29
C ALA A 90 -11.15 -7.49 -12.57
N ALA A 91 -11.79 -6.43 -13.05
CA ALA A 91 -13.20 -6.46 -13.45
C ALA A 91 -13.44 -7.41 -14.64
N HIS A 92 -12.55 -7.40 -15.63
CA HIS A 92 -12.57 -8.33 -16.76
C HIS A 92 -12.45 -9.78 -16.29
N ALA A 93 -11.44 -10.08 -15.47
CA ALA A 93 -11.16 -11.42 -14.97
C ALA A 93 -12.30 -11.98 -14.12
N VAL A 94 -12.96 -11.15 -13.31
CA VAL A 94 -14.16 -11.54 -12.56
C VAL A 94 -15.31 -11.87 -13.50
N SER A 95 -15.50 -11.05 -14.54
CA SER A 95 -16.62 -11.20 -15.49
C SER A 95 -16.45 -12.38 -16.45
N HIS A 96 -15.21 -12.77 -16.74
CA HIS A 96 -14.86 -13.83 -17.69
C HIS A 96 -14.25 -15.08 -17.03
N LEU A 97 -14.17 -15.11 -15.68
CA LEU A 97 -13.55 -16.18 -14.89
C LEU A 97 -12.09 -16.48 -15.30
N GLU A 98 -11.32 -15.42 -15.59
CA GLU A 98 -9.91 -15.53 -15.97
C GLU A 98 -8.97 -15.53 -14.76
N ASN A 99 -7.69 -15.84 -15.00
CA ASN A 99 -6.67 -15.92 -13.96
C ASN A 99 -6.34 -14.52 -13.38
N PRO A 100 -6.55 -14.26 -12.08
CA PRO A 100 -6.27 -12.95 -11.49
C PRO A 100 -4.77 -12.63 -11.33
N PHE A 101 -3.89 -13.59 -11.63
CA PHE A 101 -2.44 -13.51 -11.41
C PHE A 101 -1.62 -13.50 -12.71
N PHE A 102 -2.22 -13.80 -13.86
CA PHE A 102 -1.54 -13.80 -15.16
C PHE A 102 -2.49 -13.45 -16.30
N THR A 103 -2.02 -12.69 -17.28
CA THR A 103 -2.81 -12.39 -18.47
C THR A 103 -1.96 -12.15 -19.71
N THR A 104 -2.53 -12.40 -20.88
CA THR A 104 -1.96 -12.06 -22.20
C THR A 104 -2.55 -10.78 -22.79
N LEU A 105 -3.45 -10.11 -22.07
CA LEU A 105 -4.09 -8.86 -22.51
C LEU A 105 -3.12 -7.67 -22.49
N GLN A 106 -1.96 -7.83 -21.87
CA GLN A 106 -0.81 -6.93 -21.94
C GLN A 106 0.41 -7.75 -22.36
N ASN A 107 1.38 -7.13 -23.05
CA ASN A 107 2.57 -7.82 -23.54
C ASN A 107 2.23 -9.00 -24.48
N ALA A 108 1.25 -8.84 -25.35
CA ALA A 108 0.80 -9.91 -26.23
C ALA A 108 1.92 -10.32 -27.22
N PRO A 109 2.19 -11.62 -27.41
CA PRO A 109 1.49 -12.78 -26.84
C PRO A 109 2.14 -13.34 -25.56
N ALA A 110 3.27 -12.81 -25.11
CA ALA A 110 4.07 -13.34 -24.01
C ALA A 110 3.39 -13.21 -22.63
N GLY A 111 2.55 -12.20 -22.46
CA GLY A 111 1.77 -11.95 -21.25
C GLY A 111 2.55 -11.32 -20.11
N VAL A 112 1.84 -11.08 -19.02
CA VAL A 112 2.35 -10.42 -17.81
C VAL A 112 1.95 -11.23 -16.58
N ASN A 113 2.93 -11.47 -15.72
CA ASN A 113 2.71 -11.98 -14.38
C ASN A 113 2.31 -10.85 -13.44
N LEU A 114 1.07 -10.85 -12.97
CA LEU A 114 0.54 -9.78 -12.13
C LEU A 114 1.01 -9.89 -10.68
N MET A 115 1.49 -11.06 -10.25
CA MET A 115 2.06 -11.24 -8.92
C MET A 115 3.46 -10.66 -8.76
N THR A 116 4.19 -10.41 -9.86
CA THR A 116 5.48 -9.70 -9.82
C THR A 116 5.33 -8.18 -9.92
N ASN A 117 4.09 -7.71 -9.94
CA ASN A 117 3.68 -6.32 -10.11
C ASN A 117 2.92 -5.81 -8.87
N VAL A 118 2.27 -4.66 -9.00
CA VAL A 118 1.53 -4.03 -7.91
C VAL A 118 0.41 -4.93 -7.38
N GLY A 119 0.34 -5.10 -6.05
CA GLY A 119 -0.77 -5.79 -5.39
C GLY A 119 -2.06 -4.99 -5.49
N LEU A 120 -3.06 -5.52 -6.20
CA LEU A 120 -4.40 -4.94 -6.35
C LEU A 120 -5.49 -6.02 -6.49
N GLN A 121 -5.17 -7.28 -6.21
CA GLN A 121 -6.07 -8.40 -6.49
C GLN A 121 -7.35 -8.33 -5.63
N LEU A 122 -7.22 -8.10 -4.32
CA LEU A 122 -8.39 -7.94 -3.45
C LEU A 122 -9.14 -6.62 -3.70
N PRO A 123 -8.48 -5.45 -3.78
CA PRO A 123 -9.15 -4.21 -4.15
C PRO A 123 -9.86 -4.27 -5.50
N GLY A 124 -9.21 -4.85 -6.51
CA GLY A 124 -9.77 -5.02 -7.86
C GLY A 124 -11.00 -5.93 -7.86
N LEU A 125 -10.97 -7.02 -7.10
CA LEU A 125 -12.13 -7.89 -6.90
C LEU A 125 -13.30 -7.15 -6.24
N VAL A 126 -13.04 -6.41 -5.16
CA VAL A 126 -14.07 -5.66 -4.42
C VAL A 126 -14.65 -4.51 -5.24
N LEU A 127 -13.80 -3.84 -6.03
CA LEU A 127 -14.17 -2.70 -6.86
C LEU A 127 -14.63 -3.10 -8.26
N ALA A 128 -14.63 -4.38 -8.64
CA ALA A 128 -15.05 -4.83 -9.96
C ALA A 128 -16.43 -4.29 -10.37
N PRO A 129 -17.49 -4.32 -9.51
CA PRO A 129 -18.78 -3.73 -9.87
C PRO A 129 -18.71 -2.23 -10.14
N VAL A 130 -17.90 -1.49 -9.37
CA VAL A 130 -17.70 -0.04 -9.54
C VAL A 130 -16.96 0.22 -10.86
N THR A 131 -15.96 -0.59 -11.17
CA THR A 131 -15.19 -0.48 -12.42
C THR A 131 -16.05 -0.77 -13.64
N LEU A 132 -16.94 -1.76 -13.58
CA LEU A 132 -17.87 -2.08 -14.67
C LEU A 132 -18.91 -0.99 -14.89
N LEU A 133 -19.38 -0.33 -13.82
CA LEU A 133 -20.44 0.69 -13.90
C LEU A 133 -19.91 2.09 -14.22
N PHE A 134 -18.75 2.46 -13.68
CA PHE A 134 -18.23 3.84 -13.72
C PHE A 134 -16.83 3.97 -14.33
N GLY A 135 -16.22 2.85 -14.73
CA GLY A 135 -14.88 2.80 -15.32
C GLY A 135 -13.75 2.77 -14.28
N ALA A 136 -12.57 2.35 -14.73
CA ALA A 136 -11.40 2.17 -13.87
C ALA A 136 -10.89 3.48 -13.25
N SER A 137 -11.01 4.61 -13.95
CA SER A 137 -10.55 5.92 -13.46
C SER A 137 -11.38 6.39 -12.27
N PHE A 138 -12.71 6.17 -12.30
CA PHE A 138 -13.57 6.42 -11.15
C PHE A 138 -13.23 5.48 -9.99
N SER A 139 -13.08 4.18 -10.26
CA SER A 139 -12.67 3.19 -9.24
C SER A 139 -11.35 3.54 -8.58
N TYR A 140 -10.36 4.01 -9.34
CA TYR A 140 -9.07 4.46 -8.81
C TYR A 140 -9.22 5.66 -7.86
N LEU A 141 -9.98 6.68 -8.26
CA LEU A 141 -10.24 7.85 -7.42
C LEU A 141 -11.02 7.50 -6.16
N LEU A 142 -12.04 6.65 -6.29
CA LEU A 142 -12.78 6.12 -5.15
C LEU A 142 -11.83 5.37 -4.21
N PHE A 143 -11.02 4.47 -4.74
CA PHE A 143 -10.08 3.67 -3.97
C PHE A 143 -9.13 4.57 -3.20
N ILE A 144 -8.36 5.43 -3.87
CA ILE A 144 -7.34 6.26 -3.21
C ILE A 144 -7.94 7.24 -2.19
N THR A 145 -9.18 7.70 -2.39
CA THR A 145 -9.92 8.51 -1.41
C THR A 145 -10.28 7.68 -0.18
N LEU A 146 -10.86 6.49 -0.37
CA LEU A 146 -11.19 5.57 0.71
C LEU A 146 -9.93 5.06 1.42
N ASN A 147 -8.79 5.03 0.75
CA ASN A 147 -7.53 4.59 1.34
C ASN A 147 -7.10 5.50 2.49
N LEU A 148 -7.10 6.82 2.25
CA LEU A 148 -6.76 7.81 3.25
C LEU A 148 -7.79 7.83 4.38
N ALA A 149 -9.08 7.86 4.03
CA ALA A 149 -10.16 7.90 5.02
C ALA A 149 -10.19 6.65 5.91
N GLY A 150 -10.12 5.47 5.28
CA GLY A 150 -10.13 4.18 5.94
C GLY A 150 -8.91 3.95 6.81
N THR A 151 -7.71 4.32 6.34
CA THR A 151 -6.47 4.22 7.13
C THR A 151 -6.55 5.09 8.40
N GLY A 152 -7.02 6.33 8.26
CA GLY A 152 -7.14 7.25 9.39
C GLY A 152 -8.16 6.78 10.42
N TYR A 153 -9.34 6.35 9.94
CA TYR A 153 -10.37 5.80 10.80
C TYR A 153 -9.93 4.50 11.49
N ALA A 154 -9.26 3.59 10.78
CA ALA A 154 -8.79 2.32 11.33
C ALA A 154 -7.76 2.55 12.47
N TRP A 155 -6.82 3.48 12.28
CA TRP A 155 -5.90 3.87 13.35
C TRP A 155 -6.64 4.51 14.53
N TYR A 156 -7.53 5.48 14.28
CA TYR A 156 -8.38 6.05 15.34
C TYR A 156 -9.14 4.96 16.12
N HIS A 157 -9.72 4.00 15.41
CA HIS A 157 -10.51 2.93 16.00
C HIS A 157 -9.62 2.06 16.90
N VAL A 158 -8.50 1.55 16.40
CA VAL A 158 -7.61 0.71 17.21
C VAL A 158 -7.05 1.49 18.40
N LEU A 159 -6.59 2.73 18.19
CA LEU A 159 -6.03 3.56 19.25
C LEU A 159 -7.06 3.84 20.36
N SER A 160 -8.27 4.30 20.00
CA SER A 160 -9.32 4.67 20.94
C SER A 160 -9.96 3.50 21.71
N ARG A 161 -9.74 2.26 21.25
CA ARG A 161 -10.31 1.06 21.88
C ARG A 161 -9.29 0.25 22.66
N HIS A 162 -8.01 0.40 22.33
CA HIS A 162 -7.00 -0.56 22.76
C HIS A 162 -5.69 0.05 23.28
N LEU A 163 -5.44 1.34 23.06
CA LEU A 163 -4.19 1.98 23.48
C LEU A 163 -4.37 3.22 24.35
N VAL A 164 -5.34 4.08 24.03
CA VAL A 164 -5.56 5.37 24.70
C VAL A 164 -7.01 5.54 25.11
N ASP A 165 -7.25 6.29 26.18
CA ASP A 165 -8.59 6.59 26.69
C ASP A 165 -9.18 7.85 26.03
N SER A 166 -8.32 8.81 25.67
CA SER A 166 -8.69 10.04 24.99
C SER A 166 -8.97 9.82 23.51
N ARG A 167 -10.26 9.95 23.13
CA ARG A 167 -10.68 9.91 21.72
C ARG A 167 -10.05 11.00 20.87
N ALA A 168 -9.82 12.19 21.44
CA ALA A 168 -9.15 13.28 20.73
C ALA A 168 -7.68 12.92 20.43
N ALA A 169 -6.99 12.27 21.37
CA ALA A 169 -5.62 11.82 21.15
C ALA A 169 -5.55 10.69 20.10
N ALA A 170 -6.48 9.73 20.15
CA ALA A 170 -6.63 8.71 19.12
C ALA A 170 -6.91 9.32 17.74
N PHE A 171 -7.73 10.38 17.67
CA PHE A 171 -8.02 11.09 16.43
C PHE A 171 -6.76 11.74 15.84
N VAL A 172 -5.94 12.42 16.66
CA VAL A 172 -4.67 13.02 16.22
C VAL A 172 -3.70 11.95 15.70
N GLY A 173 -3.60 10.80 16.37
CA GLY A 173 -2.78 9.69 15.89
C GLY A 173 -3.25 9.15 14.55
N GLY A 174 -4.57 8.91 14.39
CA GLY A 174 -5.16 8.49 13.13
C GLY A 174 -5.00 9.52 12.01
N LEU A 175 -5.14 10.82 12.33
CA LEU A 175 -4.91 11.93 11.41
C LEU A 175 -3.48 11.90 10.86
N PHE A 176 -2.49 11.77 11.74
CA PHE A 176 -1.11 11.71 11.31
C PHE A 176 -0.83 10.46 10.47
N CYS A 177 -1.28 9.28 10.91
CA CYS A 177 -1.05 8.04 10.15
C CYS A 177 -1.69 8.02 8.75
N ALA A 178 -2.71 8.85 8.48
CA ALA A 178 -3.39 8.90 7.19
C ALA A 178 -2.96 10.07 6.30
N PHE A 179 -2.60 11.21 6.88
CA PHE A 179 -2.34 12.45 6.14
C PHE A 179 -0.90 12.96 6.28
N ALA A 180 -0.01 12.18 6.90
CA ALA A 180 1.41 12.46 6.90
C ALA A 180 2.00 12.45 5.47
N PRO A 181 3.17 13.08 5.28
CA PRO A 181 3.90 13.13 4.02
C PRO A 181 4.02 11.80 3.30
N ALA A 182 4.23 10.71 4.06
CA ALA A 182 4.33 9.37 3.50
C ALA A 182 3.07 8.94 2.75
N LEU A 183 1.89 9.05 3.36
CA LEU A 183 0.65 8.65 2.70
C LEU A 183 0.27 9.61 1.56
N VAL A 184 0.51 10.91 1.74
CA VAL A 184 0.16 11.94 0.75
C VAL A 184 1.07 11.83 -0.49
N SER A 185 2.37 11.62 -0.30
CA SER A 185 3.30 11.44 -1.42
C SER A 185 2.99 10.16 -2.20
N HIS A 186 2.76 9.02 -1.54
CA HIS A 186 2.34 7.80 -2.23
C HIS A 186 0.96 7.90 -2.89
N SER A 187 0.09 8.80 -2.42
CA SER A 187 -1.19 9.08 -3.09
C SER A 187 -1.05 9.69 -4.49
N ASN A 188 0.17 10.03 -4.93
CA ASN A 188 0.44 10.50 -6.29
C ASN A 188 0.47 9.39 -7.36
N GLY A 189 0.30 8.12 -7.00
CA GLY A 189 0.34 7.00 -7.96
C GLY A 189 0.36 5.58 -7.37
N HIS A 190 0.45 5.43 -6.04
CA HIS A 190 0.67 4.14 -5.38
C HIS A 190 -0.47 3.80 -4.40
N PRO A 191 -1.69 3.51 -4.89
CA PRO A 191 -2.84 3.27 -4.03
C PRO A 191 -2.65 2.03 -3.13
N HIS A 192 -1.95 1.00 -3.60
CA HIS A 192 -1.59 -0.18 -2.80
C HIS A 192 -0.69 0.14 -1.59
N ILE A 193 0.12 1.21 -1.66
CA ILE A 193 0.96 1.65 -0.53
C ILE A 193 0.15 2.48 0.47
N THR A 194 -0.78 3.29 -0.03
CA THR A 194 -1.71 4.06 0.83
C THR A 194 -2.78 3.18 1.46
N ALA A 195 -2.89 1.93 1.00
CA ALA A 195 -3.85 0.96 1.46
C ALA A 195 -3.51 0.30 2.80
N GLN A 196 -3.57 1.09 3.87
CA GLN A 196 -3.12 0.69 5.20
C GLN A 196 -4.25 0.49 6.22
N TRP A 197 -5.52 0.46 5.80
CA TRP A 197 -6.66 0.29 6.75
C TRP A 197 -6.65 -1.04 7.50
N LEU A 198 -5.96 -2.09 7.03
CA LEU A 198 -5.82 -3.35 7.76
C LEU A 198 -4.63 -3.34 8.74
N VAL A 199 -3.63 -2.49 8.49
CA VAL A 199 -2.38 -2.42 9.28
C VAL A 199 -2.63 -2.22 10.78
N PRO A 200 -3.50 -1.29 11.23
CA PRO A 200 -3.79 -1.11 12.65
C PRO A 200 -4.30 -2.39 13.31
N PHE A 201 -5.15 -3.14 12.59
CA PHE A 201 -5.76 -4.37 13.10
C PHE A 201 -4.77 -5.53 13.14
N ILE A 202 -3.87 -5.62 12.15
CA ILE A 202 -2.77 -6.60 12.14
C ILE A 202 -1.84 -6.36 13.34
N VAL A 203 -1.35 -5.11 13.50
CA VAL A 203 -0.48 -4.73 14.61
C VAL A 203 -1.16 -5.01 15.95
N TRP A 204 -2.42 -4.62 16.08
CA TRP A 204 -3.21 -4.91 17.28
C TRP A 204 -3.33 -6.41 17.55
N ARG A 205 -3.60 -7.23 16.54
CA ARG A 205 -3.76 -8.68 16.72
C ARG A 205 -2.46 -9.35 17.13
N VAL A 206 -1.30 -8.90 16.62
CA VAL A 206 0.01 -9.35 17.10
C VAL A 206 0.17 -9.03 18.60
N VAL A 207 -0.19 -7.82 19.03
CA VAL A 207 -0.16 -7.44 20.45
C VAL A 207 -1.18 -8.24 21.27
N ALA A 208 -2.36 -8.50 20.74
CA ALA A 208 -3.42 -9.24 21.42
C ALA A 208 -3.07 -10.71 21.63
N LEU A 209 -2.38 -11.36 20.68
CA LEU A 209 -1.87 -12.73 20.83
C LEU A 209 -0.96 -12.89 22.05
N SER A 210 -0.21 -11.84 22.40
CA SER A 210 0.66 -11.83 23.59
C SER A 210 -0.10 -11.95 24.92
N ARG A 211 -1.43 -11.77 24.91
CA ARG A 211 -2.30 -11.84 26.09
C ARG A 211 -2.85 -13.25 26.36
N GLY A 212 -2.70 -14.19 25.43
CA GLY A 212 -3.00 -15.62 25.65
C GLY A 212 -4.48 -15.99 25.84
N GLY A 213 -5.41 -15.17 25.32
CA GLY A 213 -6.86 -15.39 25.50
C GLY A 213 -7.45 -16.47 24.57
N HIS A 214 -7.74 -16.12 23.31
CA HIS A 214 -8.45 -17.00 22.38
C HIS A 214 -7.57 -17.42 21.20
N VAL A 215 -6.58 -18.28 21.47
CA VAL A 215 -5.53 -18.71 20.53
C VAL A 215 -6.04 -18.99 19.11
N VAL A 216 -7.04 -19.86 18.95
CA VAL A 216 -7.54 -20.27 17.62
C VAL A 216 -8.20 -19.10 16.91
N ARG A 217 -9.11 -18.40 17.59
CA ARG A 217 -9.81 -17.25 17.02
C ARG A 217 -8.84 -16.13 16.66
N ASP A 218 -7.91 -15.80 17.54
CA ASP A 218 -6.95 -14.72 17.32
C ASP A 218 -5.97 -15.08 16.20
N GLY A 219 -5.54 -16.34 16.10
CA GLY A 219 -4.74 -16.86 15.00
C GLY A 219 -5.48 -16.83 13.65
N LEU A 220 -6.74 -17.27 13.61
CA LEU A 220 -7.56 -17.22 12.40
C LEU A 220 -7.85 -15.77 11.95
N VAL A 221 -8.15 -14.87 12.90
CA VAL A 221 -8.37 -13.46 12.59
C VAL A 221 -7.10 -12.78 12.09
N LEU A 222 -5.95 -13.03 12.73
CA LEU A 222 -4.68 -12.50 12.25
C LEU A 222 -4.34 -13.06 10.86
N GLY A 223 -4.47 -14.38 10.65
CA GLY A 223 -4.24 -15.01 9.37
C GLY A 223 -5.15 -14.47 8.27
N GLY A 224 -6.45 -14.28 8.54
CA GLY A 224 -7.37 -13.66 7.60
C GLY A 224 -6.99 -12.21 7.24
N LEU A 225 -6.56 -11.41 8.22
CA LEU A 225 -6.08 -10.04 7.97
C LEU A 225 -4.78 -10.02 7.15
N VAL A 226 -3.86 -10.96 7.43
CA VAL A 226 -2.59 -11.09 6.69
C VAL A 226 -2.85 -11.53 5.25
N VAL A 227 -3.73 -12.52 5.02
CA VAL A 227 -4.13 -12.95 3.67
C VAL A 227 -4.81 -11.81 2.91
N ALA A 228 -5.71 -11.07 3.57
CA ALA A 228 -6.33 -9.91 2.94
C ALA A 228 -5.29 -8.84 2.58
N GLN A 229 -4.37 -8.51 3.49
CA GLN A 229 -3.31 -7.54 3.23
C GLN A 229 -2.33 -8.03 2.15
N PHE A 230 -2.06 -9.34 2.05
CA PHE A 230 -1.25 -9.93 0.99
C PHE A 230 -1.80 -9.58 -0.40
N PHE A 231 -3.11 -9.72 -0.59
CA PHE A 231 -3.79 -9.38 -1.85
C PHE A 231 -4.14 -7.89 -2.00
N VAL A 232 -3.89 -7.07 -0.98
CA VAL A 232 -3.97 -5.59 -1.06
C VAL A 232 -2.61 -5.00 -1.41
N SER A 233 -1.54 -5.45 -0.74
CA SER A 233 -0.17 -5.01 -0.95
C SER A 233 0.79 -5.88 -0.14
N LEU A 234 1.49 -6.76 -0.84
CA LEU A 234 2.55 -7.61 -0.27
C LEU A 234 3.67 -6.77 0.36
N GLU A 235 4.00 -5.62 -0.21
CA GLU A 235 5.03 -4.73 0.30
C GLU A 235 4.63 -4.07 1.62
N ILE A 236 3.39 -3.59 1.73
CA ILE A 236 2.88 -3.08 3.01
C ILE A 236 2.77 -4.20 4.04
N LEU A 237 2.41 -5.42 3.62
CA LEU A 237 2.42 -6.57 4.52
C LEU A 237 3.83 -6.84 5.06
N PHE A 238 4.84 -6.84 4.19
CA PHE A 238 6.24 -7.01 4.56
C PHE A 238 6.70 -5.94 5.55
N LEU A 239 6.45 -4.65 5.26
CA LEU A 239 6.78 -3.54 6.15
C LEU A 239 6.02 -3.62 7.48
N THR A 240 4.77 -4.10 7.48
CA THR A 240 3.97 -4.32 8.69
C THR A 240 4.56 -5.42 9.55
N ALA A 241 4.94 -6.55 8.94
CA ALA A 241 5.59 -7.67 9.62
C ALA A 241 6.92 -7.23 10.24
N LEU A 242 7.72 -6.45 9.49
CA LEU A 242 8.98 -5.91 9.98
C LEU A 242 8.77 -4.88 11.10
N GLY A 243 7.77 -3.99 10.99
CA GLY A 243 7.39 -3.06 12.05
C GLY A 243 6.94 -3.79 13.33
N CYS A 244 6.19 -4.89 13.19
CA CYS A 244 5.82 -5.75 14.31
C CYS A 244 7.05 -6.43 14.94
N LEU A 245 7.98 -6.93 14.11
CA LEU A 245 9.24 -7.50 14.58
C LEU A 245 10.07 -6.46 15.35
N MET A 246 10.24 -5.25 14.80
CA MET A 246 10.91 -4.14 15.47
C MET A 246 10.25 -3.79 16.79
N LEU A 247 8.91 -3.79 16.85
CA LEU A 247 8.15 -3.55 18.08
C LEU A 247 8.43 -4.64 19.14
N VAL A 248 8.42 -5.91 18.74
CA VAL A 248 8.72 -7.04 19.63
C VAL A 248 10.15 -6.97 20.15
N LEU A 249 11.13 -6.71 19.27
CA LEU A 249 12.54 -6.60 19.64
C LEU A 249 12.82 -5.38 20.53
N ALA A 250 12.21 -4.23 20.23
CA ALA A 250 12.31 -3.04 21.07
C ALA A 250 11.67 -3.27 22.45
N HIS A 251 10.53 -3.96 22.53
CA HIS A 251 9.91 -4.35 23.81
C HIS A 251 10.79 -5.33 24.59
N LEU A 252 11.41 -6.30 23.91
CA LEU A 252 12.39 -7.22 24.49
C LEU A 252 13.59 -6.47 25.08
N ALA A 253 14.12 -5.47 24.37
CA ALA A 253 15.24 -4.66 24.86
C ALA A 253 14.87 -3.79 26.07
N VAL A 254 13.64 -3.26 26.12
CA VAL A 254 13.18 -2.38 27.21
C VAL A 254 12.67 -3.16 28.43
N ARG A 255 12.05 -4.32 28.22
CA ARG A 255 11.43 -5.17 29.28
C ARG A 255 11.64 -6.67 28.97
N PRO A 256 12.87 -7.20 29.10
CA PRO A 256 13.20 -8.55 28.63
C PRO A 256 12.38 -9.67 29.28
N ARG A 257 12.24 -9.62 30.62
CA ARG A 257 11.49 -10.65 31.37
C ARG A 257 10.00 -10.70 31.00
N ASP A 258 9.39 -9.54 30.76
CA ASP A 258 7.97 -9.47 30.37
C ASP A 258 7.78 -9.93 28.92
N ALA A 259 8.66 -9.51 28.01
CA ALA A 259 8.62 -9.93 26.62
C ALA A 259 8.76 -11.46 26.46
N LEU A 260 9.72 -12.08 27.14
CA LEU A 260 9.92 -13.53 27.10
C LEU A 260 8.71 -14.31 27.64
N ARG A 261 8.10 -13.82 28.73
CA ARG A 261 6.88 -14.42 29.28
C ARG A 261 5.71 -14.36 28.29
N ARG A 262 5.60 -13.27 27.55
CA ARG A 262 4.54 -13.03 26.56
C ARG A 262 4.77 -13.73 25.21
N ALA A 263 5.99 -14.16 24.92
CA ALA A 263 6.31 -14.84 23.66
C ALA A 263 5.67 -16.24 23.57
N ARG A 264 5.67 -17.01 24.67
CA ARG A 264 5.15 -18.39 24.67
C ARG A 264 3.66 -18.49 24.27
N PRO A 265 2.74 -17.67 24.81
CA PRO A 265 1.33 -17.70 24.40
C PRO A 265 1.07 -17.32 22.94
N MET A 266 2.02 -16.63 22.28
CA MET A 266 1.86 -16.21 20.88
C MET A 266 2.06 -17.36 19.90
N LEU A 267 2.91 -18.34 20.25
CA LEU A 267 3.37 -19.37 19.31
C LEU A 267 2.23 -20.16 18.66
N PRO A 268 1.21 -20.66 19.39
CA PRO A 268 0.17 -21.46 18.76
C PRO A 268 -0.73 -20.62 17.84
N GLY A 269 -1.01 -19.36 18.20
CA GLY A 269 -1.79 -18.46 17.35
C GLY A 269 -1.02 -18.04 16.08
N LEU A 270 0.29 -17.85 16.20
CA LEU A 270 1.18 -17.63 15.05
C LEU A 270 1.29 -18.86 14.17
N ALA A 271 1.30 -20.08 14.73
CA ALA A 271 1.29 -21.31 13.95
C ALA A 271 0.01 -21.44 13.12
N ILE A 272 -1.16 -21.17 13.72
CA ILE A 272 -2.45 -21.15 13.00
C ILE A 272 -2.45 -20.08 11.89
N THR A 273 -1.93 -18.90 12.20
CA THR A 273 -1.76 -17.80 11.23
C THR A 273 -0.89 -18.28 10.06
N ALA A 274 0.26 -18.90 10.34
CA ALA A 274 1.21 -19.36 9.34
C ALA A 274 0.61 -20.46 8.45
N VAL A 275 -0.13 -21.41 9.00
CA VAL A 275 -0.82 -22.45 8.22
C VAL A 275 -1.86 -21.83 7.28
N LEU A 276 -2.70 -20.92 7.78
CA LEU A 276 -3.74 -20.27 6.97
C LEU A 276 -3.12 -19.40 5.85
N VAL A 277 -2.11 -18.60 6.19
CA VAL A 277 -1.40 -17.74 5.23
C VAL A 277 -0.66 -18.59 4.21
N GLY A 278 0.04 -19.64 4.65
CA GLY A 278 0.75 -20.56 3.77
C GLY A 278 -0.20 -21.24 2.77
N ALA A 279 -1.35 -21.73 3.23
CA ALA A 279 -2.34 -22.34 2.37
C ALA A 279 -2.91 -21.35 1.32
N ALA A 280 -3.24 -20.13 1.74
CA ALA A 280 -3.83 -19.12 0.85
C ALA A 280 -2.81 -18.49 -0.12
N ALA A 281 -1.54 -18.35 0.31
CA ALA A 281 -0.49 -17.70 -0.45
C ALA A 281 0.34 -18.68 -1.29
N ALA A 282 0.22 -20.00 -1.10
CA ALA A 282 1.03 -21.00 -1.80
C ALA A 282 1.03 -20.82 -3.33
N TYR A 283 -0.16 -20.78 -3.95
CA TYR A 283 -0.27 -20.63 -5.40
C TYR A 283 0.15 -19.23 -5.90
N PRO A 284 -0.30 -18.10 -5.30
CA PRO A 284 0.18 -16.77 -5.68
C PRO A 284 1.70 -16.59 -5.54
N LEU A 285 2.31 -17.14 -4.48
CA LEU A 285 3.76 -17.10 -4.28
C LEU A 285 4.51 -17.96 -5.29
N TRP A 286 3.98 -19.16 -5.60
CA TRP A 286 4.51 -19.96 -6.70
C TRP A 286 4.44 -19.18 -8.02
N MET A 287 3.31 -18.52 -8.30
CA MET A 287 3.16 -17.70 -9.49
C MET A 287 4.20 -16.56 -9.50
N GLN A 288 4.40 -15.88 -8.37
CA GLN A 288 5.36 -14.77 -8.25
C GLN A 288 6.81 -15.20 -8.52
N PHE A 289 7.24 -16.33 -7.95
CA PHE A 289 8.65 -16.73 -7.94
C PHE A 289 9.03 -17.79 -8.98
N ALA A 290 8.07 -18.57 -9.47
CA ALA A 290 8.31 -19.69 -10.39
C ALA A 290 7.30 -19.76 -11.56
N GLY A 291 6.27 -18.91 -11.56
CA GLY A 291 5.27 -18.89 -12.62
C GLY A 291 5.79 -18.35 -13.95
N PRO A 292 4.99 -18.42 -15.02
CA PRO A 292 5.31 -17.75 -16.29
C PRO A 292 5.62 -16.27 -16.09
N GLN A 293 6.60 -15.74 -16.82
CA GLN A 293 7.02 -14.33 -16.72
C GLN A 293 7.42 -13.90 -15.29
N HIS A 294 7.89 -14.84 -14.44
CA HIS A 294 8.51 -14.49 -13.16
C HIS A 294 9.80 -13.71 -13.41
N ARG A 295 10.25 -12.97 -12.40
CA ARG A 295 11.49 -12.20 -12.42
C ARG A 295 12.25 -12.31 -11.11
N VAL A 296 13.55 -12.06 -11.17
CA VAL A 296 14.44 -11.94 -10.01
C VAL A 296 15.01 -10.52 -9.92
N GLY A 297 15.16 -10.04 -8.68
CA GLY A 297 15.69 -8.71 -8.38
C GLY A 297 14.81 -7.53 -8.81
N HIS A 298 15.22 -6.33 -8.40
CA HIS A 298 14.65 -5.06 -8.86
C HIS A 298 15.45 -4.49 -10.04
N PRO A 299 14.82 -3.82 -11.01
CA PRO A 299 15.56 -3.07 -12.03
C PRO A 299 16.28 -1.87 -11.38
N GLY A 300 17.61 -1.93 -11.28
CA GLY A 300 18.45 -0.86 -10.72
C GLY A 300 19.02 -1.16 -9.33
N THR A 301 19.80 -0.23 -8.77
CA THR A 301 20.42 -0.41 -7.45
C THR A 301 19.43 -0.09 -6.32
N PRO A 302 19.54 -0.74 -5.13
CA PRO A 302 18.64 -0.49 -3.99
C PRO A 302 18.59 0.99 -3.55
N ASP A 303 19.69 1.70 -3.76
CA ASP A 303 19.87 3.09 -3.35
C ASP A 303 19.18 4.13 -4.23
N ILE A 304 18.62 3.74 -5.38
CA ILE A 304 17.94 4.68 -6.28
C ILE A 304 16.76 5.38 -5.59
N TYR A 305 16.16 4.73 -4.58
CA TYR A 305 15.07 5.27 -3.77
C TYR A 305 15.46 5.51 -2.30
N ALA A 306 16.74 5.58 -1.97
CA ALA A 306 17.18 5.89 -0.62
C ALA A 306 16.78 7.32 -0.19
N LEU A 307 16.37 7.48 1.07
CA LEU A 307 16.14 8.80 1.66
C LEU A 307 17.46 9.42 2.13
N LYS A 308 17.47 10.75 2.22
CA LYS A 308 18.60 11.53 2.71
C LYS A 308 18.34 12.01 4.12
N LEU A 309 19.36 12.11 4.97
CA LEU A 309 19.19 12.58 6.35
C LEU A 309 18.48 13.95 6.43
N GLY A 310 18.85 14.89 5.56
CA GLY A 310 18.24 16.21 5.52
C GLY A 310 16.78 16.24 5.03
N SER A 311 16.24 15.13 4.51
CA SER A 311 14.80 15.06 4.15
C SER A 311 13.91 15.12 5.39
N TYR A 312 14.37 14.61 6.54
CA TYR A 312 13.58 14.54 7.77
C TYR A 312 13.18 15.89 8.35
N VAL A 313 14.02 16.92 8.14
CA VAL A 313 13.80 18.29 8.62
C VAL A 313 13.10 19.19 7.59
N ARG A 314 12.83 18.67 6.39
CA ARG A 314 12.19 19.40 5.28
C ARG A 314 10.71 19.04 5.17
N TYR A 315 9.94 19.95 4.60
CA TYR A 315 8.50 19.75 4.35
C TYR A 315 8.27 19.15 2.96
N ALA A 316 7.27 18.28 2.84
CA ALA A 316 6.90 17.63 1.60
C ALA A 316 6.32 18.64 0.60
N THR A 317 6.46 18.38 -0.69
CA THR A 317 5.94 19.24 -1.77
C THR A 317 4.45 19.53 -1.61
N GLN A 318 3.64 18.53 -1.30
CA GLN A 318 2.19 18.67 -1.09
C GLN A 318 1.81 18.90 0.38
N SER A 319 2.45 19.86 1.04
CA SER A 319 2.11 20.30 2.40
C SER A 319 2.02 21.83 2.51
N VAL A 320 1.38 22.34 3.56
CA VAL A 320 1.17 23.80 3.78
C VAL A 320 2.47 24.60 3.81
N ALA A 321 3.51 24.11 4.49
CA ALA A 321 4.84 24.75 4.52
C ALA A 321 5.77 24.24 3.40
N GLY A 322 5.25 23.38 2.53
CA GLY A 322 5.93 22.86 1.36
C GLY A 322 5.71 23.69 0.11
N GLY A 323 6.38 23.29 -0.96
CA GLY A 323 6.24 23.88 -2.29
C GLY A 323 6.98 23.06 -3.35
N PRO A 324 6.92 23.49 -4.63
CA PRO A 324 7.49 22.76 -5.76
C PRO A 324 8.99 22.45 -5.61
N THR A 325 9.72 23.29 -4.87
CA THR A 325 11.18 23.17 -4.68
C THR A 325 11.58 22.47 -3.39
N SER A 326 10.66 22.24 -2.45
CA SER A 326 10.99 21.78 -1.08
C SER A 326 11.71 20.44 -1.02
N ALA A 327 11.41 19.55 -1.98
CA ALA A 327 11.97 18.21 -2.06
C ALA A 327 13.00 18.03 -3.19
N VAL A 328 13.25 19.06 -4.00
CA VAL A 328 14.17 18.97 -5.15
C VAL A 328 15.59 18.67 -4.66
N GLY A 329 16.19 17.63 -5.24
CA GLY A 329 17.52 17.13 -4.82
C GLY A 329 17.51 16.32 -3.52
N TRP A 330 16.42 16.35 -2.73
CA TRP A 330 16.30 15.65 -1.45
C TRP A 330 15.51 14.35 -1.54
N ALA A 331 14.47 14.31 -2.37
CA ALA A 331 13.70 13.11 -2.65
C ALA A 331 14.18 12.45 -3.96
N PRO A 332 14.10 11.12 -4.08
CA PRO A 332 14.26 10.44 -5.38
C PRO A 332 13.22 10.93 -6.41
N ASN A 333 12.00 11.16 -5.94
CA ASN A 333 10.89 11.66 -6.74
C ASN A 333 9.74 12.13 -5.81
N THR A 334 8.64 12.59 -6.41
CA THR A 334 7.45 13.12 -5.72
C THR A 334 6.63 12.08 -4.96
N THR A 335 6.76 10.79 -5.27
CA THR A 335 6.09 9.70 -4.53
C THR A 335 6.91 9.18 -3.35
N GLU A 336 8.21 9.46 -3.29
CA GLU A 336 9.12 8.97 -2.26
C GLU A 336 9.53 10.11 -1.31
N GLN A 337 8.53 10.85 -0.78
CA GLN A 337 8.72 11.94 0.19
C GLN A 337 8.31 11.54 1.61
N ALA A 338 8.45 10.27 1.96
CA ALA A 338 7.88 9.71 3.18
C ALA A 338 8.45 10.27 4.50
N SER A 339 9.70 10.72 4.49
CA SER A 339 10.36 11.31 5.67
C SER A 339 10.17 12.81 5.84
N PHE A 340 9.49 13.51 4.92
CA PHE A 340 9.45 14.98 4.88
C PHE A 340 8.51 15.61 5.91
N TYR A 341 8.72 15.27 7.18
CA TYR A 341 7.95 15.68 8.34
C TYR A 341 8.19 17.13 8.75
N GLY A 342 9.30 17.73 8.33
CA GLY A 342 9.73 19.05 8.77
C GLY A 342 10.36 19.08 10.16
N TRP A 343 11.19 20.10 10.38
CA TRP A 343 11.87 20.30 11.66
C TRP A 343 10.89 20.46 12.83
N SER A 344 9.71 21.04 12.60
CA SER A 344 8.69 21.27 13.63
C SER A 344 8.24 19.96 14.28
N LEU A 345 7.99 18.93 13.48
CA LEU A 345 7.55 17.64 13.99
C LEU A 345 8.67 16.89 14.70
N LEU A 346 9.90 16.95 14.18
CA LEU A 346 11.03 16.29 14.84
C LEU A 346 11.33 16.89 16.22
N VAL A 347 11.26 18.22 16.36
CA VAL A 347 11.43 18.90 17.65
C VAL A 347 10.33 18.47 18.62
N LEU A 348 9.08 18.42 18.17
CA LEU A 348 7.97 17.93 18.99
C LEU A 348 8.17 16.46 19.41
N ALA A 349 8.53 15.58 18.47
CA ALA A 349 8.75 14.17 18.74
C ALA A 349 9.90 13.96 19.74
N ALA A 350 11.01 14.67 19.59
CA ALA A 350 12.13 14.63 20.53
C ALA A 350 11.72 15.13 21.92
N GLY A 351 10.98 16.25 22.00
CA GLY A 351 10.44 16.77 23.25
C GLY A 351 9.49 15.79 23.95
N VAL A 352 8.61 15.14 23.19
CA VAL A 352 7.70 14.10 23.69
C VAL A 352 8.47 12.87 24.18
N LEU A 353 9.45 12.37 23.43
CA LEU A 353 10.27 11.23 23.84
C LEU A 353 11.08 11.54 25.10
N TRP A 354 11.58 12.77 25.23
CA TRP A 354 12.28 13.21 26.44
C TRP A 354 11.33 13.34 27.64
N TRP A 355 10.15 13.93 27.44
CA TRP A 355 9.12 14.03 28.47
C TRP A 355 8.63 12.67 28.95
N LEU A 356 8.35 11.76 28.01
CA LEU A 356 7.87 10.40 28.25
C LEU A 356 8.99 9.36 28.33
N ARG A 357 10.23 9.77 28.62
CA ARG A 357 11.40 8.86 28.67
C ARG A 357 11.29 7.72 29.68
N ARG A 358 10.36 7.80 30.62
CA ARG A 358 10.06 6.73 31.60
C ARG A 358 8.91 5.81 31.15
N ASP A 359 8.16 6.21 30.14
CA ASP A 359 7.07 5.43 29.58
C ASP A 359 7.60 4.34 28.63
N VAL A 360 7.17 3.10 28.84
CA VAL A 360 7.66 1.95 28.05
C VAL A 360 7.17 2.06 26.59
N THR A 361 5.91 2.42 26.38
CA THR A 361 5.34 2.54 25.03
C THR A 361 6.06 3.62 24.24
N ALA A 362 6.29 4.80 24.83
CA ALA A 362 7.03 5.88 24.18
C ALA A 362 8.47 5.48 23.82
N ARG A 363 9.18 4.77 24.71
CA ARG A 363 10.53 4.26 24.43
C ARG A 363 10.55 3.26 23.28
N VAL A 364 9.62 2.30 23.28
CA VAL A 364 9.49 1.30 22.21
C VAL A 364 9.21 1.99 20.87
N LEU A 365 8.25 2.93 20.83
CA LEU A 365 7.93 3.71 19.63
C LEU A 365 9.13 4.55 19.16
N GLY A 366 9.89 5.14 20.08
CA GLY A 366 11.11 5.88 19.78
C GLY A 366 12.18 5.01 19.12
N VAL A 367 12.41 3.79 19.63
CA VAL A 367 13.35 2.83 19.04
C VAL A 367 12.86 2.36 17.66
N VAL A 368 11.59 1.97 17.52
CA VAL A 368 11.01 1.55 16.23
C VAL A 368 11.10 2.69 15.20
N GLY A 369 10.72 3.90 15.60
CA GLY A 369 10.80 5.09 14.75
C GLY A 369 12.24 5.40 14.30
N LEU A 370 13.20 5.35 15.23
CA LEU A 370 14.60 5.62 14.91
C LEU A 370 15.21 4.54 14.00
N VAL A 371 15.03 3.25 14.34
CA VAL A 371 15.61 2.15 13.54
C VAL A 371 15.02 2.14 12.13
N SER A 372 13.71 2.29 11.98
CA SER A 372 13.06 2.38 10.67
C SER A 372 13.52 3.62 9.89
N ALA A 373 13.69 4.76 10.55
CA ALA A 373 14.20 5.98 9.90
C ALA A 373 15.64 5.81 9.39
N LEU A 374 16.48 5.12 10.16
CA LEU A 374 17.86 4.83 9.77
C LEU A 374 17.92 3.83 8.61
N PHE A 375 17.07 2.80 8.61
CA PHE A 375 16.98 1.85 7.50
C PHE A 375 16.53 2.54 6.22
N SER A 376 15.70 3.58 6.31
CA SER A 376 15.23 4.30 5.11
C SER A 376 16.32 5.12 4.40
N ILE A 377 17.52 5.26 4.97
CA ILE A 377 18.64 6.00 4.38
C ILE A 377 19.35 5.22 3.26
N GLY A 378 19.11 3.91 3.12
CA GLY A 378 19.81 3.09 2.12
C GLY A 378 21.10 2.47 2.64
N THR A 379 21.92 1.94 1.72
CA THR A 379 23.09 1.12 2.03
C THR A 379 24.28 1.95 2.52
N THR A 380 24.40 3.22 2.13
CA THR A 380 25.43 4.15 2.61
C THR A 380 24.84 5.41 3.25
N TRP A 381 25.67 6.21 3.93
CA TRP A 381 25.21 7.49 4.49
C TRP A 381 25.11 8.59 3.43
N THR A 382 24.43 9.69 3.78
CA THR A 382 24.33 10.88 2.92
C THR A 382 24.93 12.09 3.63
N SER A 383 25.82 12.81 2.95
CA SER A 383 26.25 14.15 3.34
C SER A 383 25.58 15.18 2.42
N GLY A 384 24.63 15.94 2.98
CA GLY A 384 23.73 16.78 2.18
C GLY A 384 22.93 15.94 1.18
N THR A 385 23.14 16.18 -0.11
CA THR A 385 22.51 15.40 -1.20
C THR A 385 23.40 14.34 -1.81
N ARG A 386 24.66 14.24 -1.38
CA ARG A 386 25.65 13.28 -1.90
C ARG A 386 25.71 12.03 -1.02
N ARG A 387 25.76 10.86 -1.66
CA ARG A 387 26.04 9.58 -0.98
C ARG A 387 27.52 9.53 -0.60
N THR A 388 27.81 8.89 0.52
CA THR A 388 29.18 8.59 0.95
C THR A 388 29.47 7.10 0.69
N ASP A 389 30.71 6.69 0.91
CA ASP A 389 31.12 5.28 0.85
C ASP A 389 31.03 4.58 2.22
N ILE A 390 30.50 5.28 3.23
CA ILE A 390 30.39 4.75 4.60
C ILE A 390 29.10 3.93 4.69
N PRO A 391 29.16 2.64 5.07
CA PRO A 391 27.98 1.81 5.22
C PRO A 391 26.99 2.37 6.25
N ALA A 392 25.72 2.41 5.87
CA ALA A 392 24.58 2.73 6.71
C ALA A 392 23.85 1.44 7.14
N PRO A 393 22.94 1.48 8.13
CA PRO A 393 22.38 0.27 8.74
C PRO A 393 21.70 -0.71 7.77
N PHE A 394 21.13 -0.22 6.65
CA PHE A 394 20.50 -1.09 5.66
C PHE A 394 21.50 -2.00 4.92
N ALA A 395 22.79 -1.63 4.84
CA ALA A 395 23.81 -2.48 4.22
C ALA A 395 23.96 -3.85 4.91
N LEU A 396 23.56 -3.96 6.19
CA LEU A 396 23.60 -5.21 6.94
C LEU A 396 22.57 -6.25 6.45
N VAL A 397 21.54 -5.81 5.73
CA VAL A 397 20.41 -6.66 5.31
C VAL A 397 20.15 -6.63 3.80
N GLN A 398 20.92 -5.85 3.04
CA GLN A 398 20.67 -5.60 1.61
C GLN A 398 20.67 -6.89 0.76
N ASP A 399 21.51 -7.85 1.13
CA ASP A 399 21.68 -9.12 0.39
C ASP A 399 20.73 -10.22 0.87
N LEU A 400 19.89 -9.94 1.87
CA LEU A 400 18.88 -10.89 2.31
C LEU A 400 17.74 -10.97 1.28
N PRO A 401 17.16 -12.17 1.06
CA PRO A 401 16.01 -12.31 0.17
C PRO A 401 14.89 -11.33 0.52
N VAL A 402 14.21 -10.79 -0.50
CA VAL A 402 13.14 -9.79 -0.40
C VAL A 402 13.65 -8.38 -0.12
N PHE A 403 14.70 -8.20 0.70
CA PHE A 403 15.29 -6.87 0.95
C PHE A 403 15.94 -6.26 -0.30
N ASP A 404 16.48 -7.10 -1.17
CA ASP A 404 17.03 -6.76 -2.50
C ASP A 404 15.99 -6.15 -3.45
N SER A 405 14.70 -6.33 -3.16
CA SER A 405 13.57 -5.96 -4.00
C SER A 405 12.70 -4.84 -3.41
N VAL A 406 12.99 -4.40 -2.19
CA VAL A 406 12.20 -3.40 -1.45
C VAL A 406 12.71 -1.99 -1.70
N VAL A 407 11.78 -1.04 -1.87
CA VAL A 407 12.09 0.38 -1.99
C VAL A 407 12.47 0.93 -0.61
N VAL A 408 13.75 1.25 -0.42
CA VAL A 408 14.32 1.57 0.89
C VAL A 408 13.65 2.79 1.56
N ALA A 409 13.23 3.81 0.80
CA ALA A 409 12.48 4.95 1.36
C ALA A 409 11.25 4.55 2.17
N ARG A 410 10.61 3.43 1.84
CA ARG A 410 9.31 3.04 2.42
C ARG A 410 9.41 2.53 3.84
N PHE A 411 10.61 2.27 4.35
CA PHE A 411 10.83 2.09 5.79
C PHE A 411 10.35 3.29 6.62
N ALA A 412 10.34 4.49 6.05
CA ALA A 412 9.79 5.68 6.70
C ALA A 412 8.26 5.60 6.94
N LEU A 413 7.53 4.69 6.29
CA LEU A 413 6.12 4.42 6.63
C LEU A 413 5.98 3.85 8.05
N ILE A 414 6.93 3.00 8.48
CA ILE A 414 6.98 2.48 9.85
C ILE A 414 7.26 3.64 10.82
N THR A 415 8.17 4.54 10.47
CA THR A 415 8.45 5.76 11.23
C THR A 415 7.21 6.64 11.36
N THR A 416 6.47 6.83 10.26
CA THR A 416 5.22 7.61 10.24
C THR A 416 4.20 7.04 11.24
N VAL A 417 3.99 5.72 11.23
CA VAL A 417 3.10 5.05 12.18
C VAL A 417 3.60 5.23 13.62
N ALA A 418 4.90 5.01 13.87
CA ALA A 418 5.47 5.16 15.21
C ALA A 418 5.27 6.58 15.77
N LEU A 419 5.45 7.62 14.95
CA LEU A 419 5.20 9.01 15.30
C LEU A 419 3.71 9.28 15.56
N GLY A 420 2.80 8.77 14.71
CA GLY A 420 1.36 8.95 14.90
C GLY A 420 0.85 8.31 16.20
N VAL A 421 1.32 7.10 16.51
CA VAL A 421 1.00 6.42 17.77
C VAL A 421 1.62 7.16 18.97
N LEU A 422 2.84 7.69 18.83
CA LEU A 422 3.50 8.47 19.87
C LEU A 422 2.72 9.77 20.20
N LEU A 423 2.21 10.46 19.17
CA LEU A 423 1.35 11.64 19.34
C LEU A 423 0.05 11.29 20.08
N ALA A 424 -0.57 10.15 19.77
CA ALA A 424 -1.74 9.67 20.48
C ALA A 424 -1.43 9.38 21.97
N VAL A 425 -0.34 8.67 22.25
CA VAL A 425 0.07 8.39 23.64
C VAL A 425 0.36 9.69 24.39
N ALA A 426 1.09 10.62 23.79
CA ALA A 426 1.39 11.91 24.41
C ALA A 426 0.15 12.74 24.70
N GLY A 427 -0.77 12.83 23.73
CA GLY A 427 -2.05 13.53 23.90
C GLY A 427 -2.93 12.89 24.97
N ASP A 428 -2.89 11.58 25.11
CA ASP A 428 -3.62 10.84 26.15
C ASP A 428 -3.08 11.12 27.55
N ARG A 429 -1.75 11.04 27.73
CA ARG A 429 -1.10 11.40 29.00
C ARG A 429 -1.32 12.86 29.40
N LEU A 430 -1.46 13.72 28.41
CA LEU A 430 -1.77 15.12 28.62
C LEU A 430 -3.25 15.34 28.99
N ALA A 431 -4.16 14.59 28.37
CA ALA A 431 -5.58 14.62 28.70
C ALA A 431 -5.85 14.13 30.13
N ALA A 432 -5.15 13.10 30.58
CA ALA A 432 -5.26 12.57 31.94
C ALA A 432 -4.83 13.57 33.03
N ARG A 433 -4.04 14.60 32.69
CA ARG A 433 -3.63 15.65 33.64
C ARG A 433 -4.60 16.82 33.73
N ARG A 434 -5.68 16.86 32.92
CA ARG A 434 -6.59 18.02 32.84
C ARG A 434 -7.37 18.30 34.12
N ASP A 435 -7.48 17.33 35.00
CA ASP A 435 -8.17 17.50 36.28
C ASP A 435 -7.34 18.31 37.28
N GLU A 436 -6.03 18.43 37.06
CA GLU A 436 -5.12 19.26 37.85
C GLU A 436 -5.03 20.71 37.29
N PRO A 437 -4.98 21.75 38.15
CA PRO A 437 -4.88 23.15 37.69
C PRO A 437 -3.67 23.43 36.78
N SER A 438 -2.48 22.93 37.16
CA SER A 438 -1.25 23.01 36.36
C SER A 438 -1.33 22.16 35.08
N GLY A 439 -2.07 21.04 35.14
CA GLY A 439 -2.26 20.13 34.03
C GLY A 439 -3.20 20.67 32.94
N ARG A 440 -4.13 21.58 33.26
CA ARG A 440 -4.94 22.30 32.24
C ARG A 440 -4.09 23.19 31.35
N LEU A 441 -3.17 23.95 31.93
CA LEU A 441 -2.25 24.79 31.16
C LEU A 441 -1.34 23.93 30.28
N ALA A 442 -0.74 22.88 30.86
CA ALA A 442 0.06 21.92 30.09
C ALA A 442 -0.75 21.32 28.93
N ALA A 443 -2.03 20.98 29.16
CA ALA A 443 -2.91 20.45 28.12
C ALA A 443 -3.19 21.42 26.98
N ARG A 444 -3.37 22.71 27.29
CA ARG A 444 -3.53 23.76 26.28
C ARG A 444 -2.24 23.98 25.51
N VAL A 445 -1.11 24.13 26.21
CA VAL A 445 0.21 24.32 25.59
C VAL A 445 0.56 23.14 24.69
N GLY A 446 0.35 21.90 25.14
CA GLY A 446 0.61 20.73 24.32
C GLY A 446 -0.33 20.62 23.12
N ALA A 447 -1.60 20.99 23.24
CA ALA A 447 -2.51 21.05 22.10
C ALA A 447 -2.05 22.10 21.07
N VAL A 448 -1.62 23.29 21.52
CA VAL A 448 -1.04 24.33 20.66
C VAL A 448 0.26 23.84 20.02
N ALA A 449 1.13 23.17 20.75
CA ALA A 449 2.38 22.63 20.22
C ALA A 449 2.14 21.55 19.15
N VAL A 450 1.18 20.65 19.37
CA VAL A 450 0.76 19.66 18.38
C VAL A 450 0.18 20.35 17.14
N ALA A 451 -0.72 21.31 17.32
CA ALA A 451 -1.30 22.06 16.20
C ALA A 451 -0.22 22.82 15.41
N ALA A 452 0.69 23.52 16.08
CA ALA A 452 1.78 24.26 15.47
C ALA A 452 2.79 23.34 14.75
N ALA A 453 3.02 22.13 15.25
CA ALA A 453 3.90 21.16 14.61
C ALA A 453 3.26 20.50 13.39
N LEU A 454 1.95 20.20 13.45
CA LEU A 454 1.20 19.53 12.38
C LEU A 454 0.75 20.48 11.27
N LEU A 455 0.44 21.75 11.57
CA LEU A 455 -0.04 22.73 10.60
C LEU A 455 0.86 22.86 9.36
N PRO A 456 2.21 22.97 9.49
CA PRO A 456 3.13 22.98 8.34
C PRO A 456 3.06 21.74 7.45
N VAL A 457 2.69 20.60 8.03
CA VAL A 457 2.73 19.28 7.39
C VAL A 457 1.36 18.89 6.82
N LEU A 458 0.30 19.63 7.16
CA LEU A 458 -1.05 19.36 6.65
C LEU A 458 -1.04 19.30 5.12
N PRO A 459 -1.73 18.33 4.52
CA PRO A 459 -1.70 18.16 3.09
C PRO A 459 -2.47 19.26 2.36
N VAL A 460 -1.92 19.66 1.22
CA VAL A 460 -2.66 20.43 0.21
C VAL A 460 -3.19 19.47 -0.87
N PRO A 461 -4.25 19.85 -1.61
CA PRO A 461 -4.79 18.99 -2.66
C PRO A 461 -3.72 18.59 -3.67
N LEU A 462 -3.70 17.30 -4.03
CA LEU A 462 -2.76 16.78 -5.01
C LEU A 462 -2.91 17.51 -6.35
N GLU A 463 -1.84 17.53 -7.14
CA GLU A 463 -1.93 17.99 -8.53
C GLU A 463 -2.91 17.12 -9.32
N ALA A 464 -3.47 17.66 -10.39
CA ALA A 464 -4.18 16.87 -11.38
C ALA A 464 -3.87 17.43 -12.76
N ARG A 465 -3.73 16.55 -13.75
CA ARG A 465 -3.39 16.92 -15.12
C ARG A 465 -4.43 16.34 -16.08
N GLY A 466 -4.64 17.02 -17.20
CA GLY A 466 -5.53 16.53 -18.26
C GLY A 466 -5.03 15.21 -18.83
N ARG A 467 -5.95 14.31 -19.13
CA ARG A 467 -5.71 13.05 -19.81
C ARG A 467 -5.88 13.24 -21.32
N THR A 468 -5.05 12.56 -22.10
CA THR A 468 -5.30 12.38 -23.53
C THR A 468 -6.55 11.53 -23.71
N PRO A 469 -7.60 12.02 -24.40
CA PRO A 469 -8.83 11.26 -24.61
C PRO A 469 -8.54 9.93 -25.30
N VAL A 470 -9.26 8.89 -24.86
CA VAL A 470 -9.30 7.61 -25.59
C VAL A 470 -10.27 7.78 -26.76
N PRO A 471 -9.95 7.29 -27.96
CA PRO A 471 -10.82 7.43 -29.13
C PRO A 471 -12.25 6.90 -28.91
N GLU A 472 -13.21 7.50 -29.60
CA GLU A 472 -14.60 7.04 -29.70
C GLU A 472 -14.67 5.62 -30.25
N PHE A 473 -13.80 5.29 -31.20
CA PHE A 473 -13.63 3.93 -31.71
C PHE A 473 -13.48 2.87 -30.59
N VAL A 474 -12.77 3.21 -29.51
CA VAL A 474 -12.55 2.34 -28.36
C VAL A 474 -13.69 2.46 -27.34
N THR A 475 -14.04 3.68 -26.95
CA THR A 475 -15.02 3.94 -25.89
C THR A 475 -16.47 3.62 -26.31
N GLY A 476 -16.82 3.87 -27.58
CA GLY A 476 -18.08 3.50 -28.21
C GLY A 476 -18.18 2.01 -28.56
N GLY A 477 -17.05 1.29 -28.54
CA GLY A 477 -17.03 -0.16 -28.68
C GLY A 477 -16.92 -0.71 -30.11
N ALA A 478 -16.76 0.14 -31.12
CA ALA A 478 -16.60 -0.24 -32.53
C ALA A 478 -15.40 -1.17 -32.78
N TRP A 479 -14.38 -1.11 -31.92
CA TRP A 479 -13.23 -2.03 -31.97
C TRP A 479 -13.61 -3.53 -31.96
N ARG A 480 -14.76 -3.89 -31.37
CA ARG A 480 -15.22 -5.30 -31.28
C ARG A 480 -15.46 -5.95 -32.64
N ASP A 481 -15.82 -5.15 -33.65
CA ASP A 481 -16.03 -5.64 -35.03
C ASP A 481 -14.71 -5.88 -35.78
N HIS A 482 -13.60 -5.42 -35.19
CA HIS A 482 -12.29 -5.42 -35.83
C HIS A 482 -11.26 -6.30 -35.12
N VAL A 483 -11.47 -6.62 -33.85
CA VAL A 483 -10.53 -7.43 -33.05
C VAL A 483 -11.29 -8.57 -32.38
N ALA A 484 -10.99 -9.80 -32.78
CA ALA A 484 -11.64 -10.97 -32.19
C ALA A 484 -11.16 -11.22 -30.74
N PRO A 485 -11.92 -11.96 -29.92
CA PRO A 485 -11.49 -12.33 -28.58
C PRO A 485 -10.09 -12.99 -28.57
N GLY A 486 -9.23 -12.56 -27.65
CA GLY A 486 -7.84 -13.04 -27.55
C GLY A 486 -6.89 -12.54 -28.64
N ARG A 487 -7.32 -11.60 -29.49
CA ARG A 487 -6.49 -10.93 -30.51
C ARG A 487 -6.07 -9.55 -30.06
N THR A 488 -5.07 -9.01 -30.76
CA THR A 488 -4.40 -7.78 -30.38
C THR A 488 -4.87 -6.60 -31.23
N LEU A 489 -5.19 -5.50 -30.55
CA LEU A 489 -5.30 -4.18 -31.15
C LEU A 489 -3.96 -3.49 -30.97
N VAL A 490 -3.39 -2.92 -32.03
CA VAL A 490 -2.09 -2.24 -32.00
C VAL A 490 -2.29 -0.72 -32.13
N PRO A 491 -2.28 0.04 -31.03
CA PRO A 491 -2.33 1.50 -31.08
C PRO A 491 -1.01 2.07 -31.61
N VAL A 492 -1.09 3.13 -32.42
CA VAL A 492 0.07 3.83 -32.97
C VAL A 492 0.15 5.26 -32.41
N PRO A 493 1.34 5.71 -31.94
CA PRO A 493 2.58 4.94 -31.80
C PRO A 493 2.42 3.80 -30.78
N VAL A 494 3.14 2.70 -31.02
CA VAL A 494 3.15 1.55 -30.11
C VAL A 494 3.88 1.98 -28.83
N ASN A 495 3.10 2.48 -27.88
CA ASN A 495 3.55 3.05 -26.62
C ASN A 495 2.78 2.36 -25.49
N GLY A 496 3.51 1.70 -24.59
CA GLY A 496 2.94 0.93 -23.48
C GLY A 496 1.81 1.67 -22.75
N MET A 497 1.96 2.96 -22.42
CA MET A 497 0.94 3.66 -21.63
C MET A 497 -0.31 4.07 -22.42
N THR A 498 -0.15 4.50 -23.69
CA THR A 498 -1.30 4.79 -24.56
C THR A 498 -2.15 3.53 -24.73
N SER A 499 -1.49 2.39 -24.97
CA SER A 499 -2.13 1.09 -25.09
C SER A 499 -2.91 0.69 -23.84
N LEU A 500 -2.34 0.93 -22.65
CA LEU A 500 -3.04 0.65 -21.40
C LEU A 500 -4.25 1.55 -21.17
N TYR A 501 -4.21 2.83 -21.55
CA TYR A 501 -5.39 3.69 -21.45
C TYR A 501 -6.53 3.21 -22.34
N TRP A 502 -6.24 2.80 -23.57
CA TRP A 502 -7.26 2.29 -24.49
C TRP A 502 -7.82 0.96 -24.00
N SER A 503 -6.93 0.03 -23.60
CA SER A 503 -7.32 -1.26 -23.03
C SER A 503 -8.14 -1.07 -21.76
N SER A 504 -7.76 -0.15 -20.85
CA SER A 504 -8.50 0.16 -19.62
C SER A 504 -9.90 0.71 -19.89
N ALA A 505 -10.05 1.61 -20.87
CA ALA A 505 -11.35 2.15 -21.28
C ALA A 505 -12.27 1.06 -21.87
N ALA A 506 -11.70 0.06 -22.52
CA ALA A 506 -12.41 -1.13 -22.99
C ALA A 506 -12.56 -2.23 -21.92
N VAL A 507 -12.26 -1.94 -20.65
CA VAL A 507 -12.25 -2.90 -19.53
C VAL A 507 -11.42 -4.15 -19.85
N ALA A 508 -10.20 -3.93 -20.34
CA ALA A 508 -9.28 -4.96 -20.82
C ALA A 508 -9.86 -5.90 -21.91
N GLY A 509 -10.82 -5.44 -22.72
CA GLY A 509 -11.51 -6.27 -23.70
C GLY A 509 -10.67 -6.80 -24.88
N PHE A 510 -9.47 -6.27 -25.11
CA PHE A 510 -8.54 -6.71 -26.14
C PHE A 510 -7.10 -6.70 -25.64
N ALA A 511 -6.25 -7.49 -26.29
CA ALA A 511 -4.83 -7.55 -25.97
C ALA A 511 -4.04 -6.40 -26.59
N VAL A 512 -2.95 -6.00 -25.92
CA VAL A 512 -2.01 -5.00 -26.44
C VAL A 512 -0.56 -5.54 -26.52
N PRO A 513 0.25 -5.14 -27.52
CA PRO A 513 1.58 -5.69 -27.77
C PRO A 513 2.62 -5.50 -26.66
N GLU A 514 2.53 -4.38 -25.95
CA GLU A 514 3.49 -3.93 -24.94
C GLU A 514 2.75 -3.57 -23.65
N GLY A 515 3.35 -2.76 -22.77
CA GLY A 515 2.69 -2.28 -21.58
C GLY A 515 3.62 -1.56 -20.62
N TYR A 516 3.13 -1.32 -19.41
CA TYR A 516 3.89 -0.73 -18.30
C TYR A 516 3.84 -1.69 -17.13
N PHE A 517 4.78 -2.62 -17.10
CA PHE A 517 4.83 -3.71 -16.12
C PHE A 517 6.27 -4.07 -15.81
N LEU A 518 6.48 -4.81 -14.73
CA LEU A 518 7.73 -5.50 -14.43
C LEU A 518 7.67 -6.93 -14.94
N GLY A 519 8.68 -7.33 -15.70
CA GLY A 519 8.83 -8.68 -16.24
C GLY A 519 10.30 -9.06 -16.41
N PRO A 520 10.59 -10.30 -16.80
CA PRO A 520 11.95 -10.73 -17.12
C PRO A 520 12.48 -10.04 -18.38
N VAL A 521 13.80 -9.96 -18.51
CA VAL A 521 14.47 -9.45 -19.71
C VAL A 521 14.12 -10.31 -20.93
N SER A 522 14.12 -11.62 -20.77
CA SER A 522 13.76 -12.58 -21.82
C SER A 522 13.26 -13.90 -21.22
N ALA A 523 12.89 -14.86 -22.07
CA ALA A 523 12.54 -16.19 -21.61
C ALA A 523 13.72 -16.95 -20.95
N THR A 524 14.96 -16.52 -21.20
CA THR A 524 16.18 -17.15 -20.68
C THR A 524 16.92 -16.30 -19.65
N ASP A 525 16.50 -15.05 -19.45
CA ASP A 525 17.07 -14.12 -18.47
C ASP A 525 15.95 -13.55 -17.60
N ALA A 526 15.86 -14.09 -16.38
CA ALA A 526 14.85 -13.73 -15.40
C ALA A 526 15.12 -12.37 -14.72
N THR A 527 16.20 -11.67 -15.03
CA THR A 527 16.50 -10.36 -14.45
C THR A 527 15.33 -9.40 -14.68
N GLY A 528 14.89 -8.70 -13.63
CA GLY A 528 13.78 -7.76 -13.73
C GLY A 528 14.07 -6.58 -14.64
N ARG A 529 13.13 -6.25 -15.53
CA ARG A 529 13.11 -5.01 -16.32
C ARG A 529 11.72 -4.38 -16.36
N TRP A 530 11.67 -3.11 -16.79
CA TRP A 530 10.42 -2.41 -17.11
C TRP A 530 10.02 -2.64 -18.56
N GLY A 531 8.78 -3.06 -18.78
CA GLY A 531 8.19 -3.27 -20.10
C GLY A 531 8.92 -4.33 -20.93
N VAL A 532 8.96 -4.10 -22.24
CA VAL A 532 9.67 -4.96 -23.20
C VAL A 532 10.70 -4.20 -24.02
N ASP A 533 11.59 -4.94 -24.68
CA ASP A 533 12.32 -4.41 -25.82
C ASP A 533 11.35 -4.37 -27.02
N PRO A 534 11.01 -3.19 -27.56
CA PRO A 534 10.00 -3.08 -28.60
C PRO A 534 10.40 -3.84 -29.87
N GLN A 535 9.40 -4.40 -30.56
CA GLN A 535 9.63 -5.01 -31.87
C GLN A 535 10.13 -3.97 -32.89
N PRO A 536 10.86 -4.37 -33.95
CA PRO A 536 11.44 -3.43 -34.91
C PRO A 536 10.41 -2.44 -35.51
N THR A 537 9.20 -2.89 -35.79
CA THR A 537 8.13 -2.01 -36.31
C THR A 537 7.66 -1.00 -35.27
N ALA A 538 7.57 -1.39 -33.99
CA ALA A 538 7.28 -0.46 -32.89
C ALA A 538 8.40 0.58 -32.72
N LYS A 539 9.67 0.18 -32.85
CA LYS A 539 10.84 1.08 -32.85
C LYS A 539 10.77 2.07 -34.01
N LEU A 540 10.47 1.59 -35.21
CA LEU A 540 10.29 2.41 -36.41
C LEU A 540 9.19 3.46 -36.22
N LEU A 541 7.99 3.03 -35.82
CA LEU A 541 6.85 3.94 -35.61
C LEU A 541 7.13 4.95 -34.49
N THR A 542 7.85 4.54 -33.43
CA THR A 542 8.29 5.45 -32.37
C THR A 542 9.27 6.49 -32.88
N ALA A 543 10.27 6.08 -33.68
CA ALA A 543 11.25 6.99 -34.27
C ALA A 543 10.59 8.02 -35.20
N VAL A 544 9.65 7.59 -36.05
CA VAL A 544 8.85 8.48 -36.91
C VAL A 544 8.03 9.46 -36.07
N SER A 545 7.34 8.98 -35.03
CA SER A 545 6.56 9.84 -34.14
C SER A 545 7.41 10.89 -33.41
N ARG A 546 8.68 10.58 -33.14
CA ARG A 546 9.66 11.51 -32.54
C ARG A 546 10.38 12.40 -33.56
N GLY A 547 10.23 12.13 -34.86
CA GLY A 547 10.97 12.82 -35.93
C GLY A 547 12.43 12.42 -36.04
N GLU A 548 12.80 11.27 -35.45
CA GLU A 548 14.15 10.68 -35.51
C GLU A 548 14.37 9.87 -36.79
N ARG A 549 13.28 9.55 -37.51
CA ARG A 549 13.27 8.86 -38.81
C ARG A 549 12.26 9.52 -39.74
N ASP A 550 12.57 9.54 -41.03
CA ASP A 550 11.67 10.00 -42.09
C ASP A 550 10.58 8.97 -42.41
N THR A 551 9.76 9.26 -43.42
CA THR A 551 8.66 8.39 -43.85
C THR A 551 9.08 7.34 -44.88
N ALA A 552 10.37 7.14 -45.12
CA ALA A 552 10.85 6.16 -46.10
C ALA A 552 10.65 4.74 -45.59
N VAL A 553 9.93 3.93 -46.38
CA VAL A 553 9.61 2.52 -46.09
C VAL A 553 10.13 1.66 -47.24
N GLY A 554 11.05 0.76 -46.93
CA GLY A 554 11.61 -0.21 -47.88
C GLY A 554 10.96 -1.60 -47.80
N PRO A 555 11.29 -2.51 -48.74
CA PRO A 555 10.79 -3.89 -48.72
C PRO A 555 11.10 -4.65 -47.41
N ALA A 556 12.25 -4.36 -46.78
CA ALA A 556 12.64 -4.95 -45.51
C ALA A 556 11.73 -4.49 -44.35
N ASP A 557 11.37 -3.19 -44.30
CA ASP A 557 10.45 -2.66 -43.29
C ASP A 557 9.05 -3.30 -43.43
N ILE A 558 8.57 -3.48 -44.66
CA ILE A 558 7.28 -4.15 -44.94
C ILE A 558 7.30 -5.62 -44.49
N ALA A 559 8.36 -6.36 -44.83
CA ALA A 559 8.51 -7.76 -44.41
C ALA A 559 8.57 -7.89 -42.89
N GLN A 560 9.27 -6.97 -42.23
CA GLN A 560 9.37 -6.91 -40.78
C GLN A 560 8.03 -6.56 -40.13
N ALA A 561 7.30 -5.57 -40.65
CA ALA A 561 5.96 -5.21 -40.18
C ALA A 561 4.98 -6.37 -40.24
N ARG A 562 5.00 -7.15 -41.33
CA ARG A 562 4.19 -8.38 -41.45
C ARG A 562 4.60 -9.48 -40.48
N THR A 563 5.87 -9.51 -40.07
CA THR A 563 6.38 -10.45 -39.06
C THR A 563 5.91 -10.02 -37.67
N ASP A 564 5.99 -8.73 -37.36
CA ASP A 564 5.65 -8.19 -36.04
C ASP A 564 4.13 -8.26 -35.77
N VAL A 565 3.27 -7.95 -36.76
CA VAL A 565 1.81 -8.12 -36.59
C VAL A 565 1.40 -9.59 -36.43
N ARG A 566 2.13 -10.52 -37.06
CA ARG A 566 1.94 -11.96 -36.85
C ARG A 566 2.37 -12.37 -35.45
N TYR A 567 3.54 -11.91 -35.00
CA TYR A 567 4.04 -12.13 -33.64
C TYR A 567 3.02 -11.65 -32.60
N TRP A 568 2.52 -10.42 -32.74
CA TRP A 568 1.53 -9.85 -31.82
C TRP A 568 0.15 -10.48 -31.91
N LYS A 569 -0.13 -11.37 -32.88
CA LYS A 569 -1.48 -11.87 -33.17
C LYS A 569 -2.46 -10.71 -33.38
N ALA A 570 -2.02 -9.69 -34.12
CA ALA A 570 -2.80 -8.49 -34.36
C ALA A 570 -3.92 -8.75 -35.36
N ASP A 571 -5.09 -8.14 -35.10
CA ASP A 571 -6.18 -8.06 -36.08
C ASP A 571 -6.29 -6.64 -36.66
N ALA A 572 -5.95 -5.61 -35.87
CA ALA A 572 -6.01 -4.22 -36.31
C ALA A 572 -4.81 -3.40 -35.82
N VAL A 573 -4.29 -2.55 -36.69
CA VAL A 573 -3.38 -1.44 -36.34
C VAL A 573 -4.18 -0.15 -36.43
N VAL A 574 -4.09 0.70 -35.40
CA VAL A 574 -4.99 1.84 -35.21
C VAL A 574 -4.21 3.11 -34.86
N LEU A 575 -4.44 4.17 -35.62
CA LEU A 575 -3.88 5.51 -35.40
C LEU A 575 -5.04 6.48 -35.10
N PRO A 576 -5.05 7.19 -33.97
CA PRO A 576 -6.11 8.15 -33.69
C PRO A 576 -6.00 9.37 -34.62
N ASP A 577 -7.14 9.88 -35.10
CA ASP A 577 -7.20 11.04 -36.01
C ASP A 577 -6.55 12.31 -35.43
N ARG A 578 -6.49 12.40 -34.09
CA ARG A 578 -5.93 13.54 -33.35
C ARG A 578 -5.09 13.06 -32.19
N GLY A 579 -4.12 13.89 -31.80
CA GLY A 579 -3.30 13.68 -30.59
C GLY A 579 -2.04 12.83 -30.81
N ALA A 580 -1.92 12.11 -31.92
CA ALA A 580 -0.66 11.48 -32.31
C ALA A 580 0.35 12.53 -32.80
N ARG A 581 1.58 12.48 -32.27
CA ARG A 581 2.68 13.32 -32.78
C ARG A 581 3.09 12.85 -34.17
N ARG A 582 3.25 13.79 -35.10
CA ARG A 582 3.54 13.51 -36.52
C ARG A 582 2.54 12.53 -37.12
N HIS A 583 1.25 12.79 -36.86
CA HIS A 583 0.14 11.97 -37.32
C HIS A 583 0.24 11.63 -38.82
N ASP A 584 0.45 12.63 -39.67
CA ASP A 584 0.44 12.42 -41.12
C ASP A 584 1.63 11.58 -41.59
N ASP A 585 2.81 11.77 -41.00
CA ASP A 585 3.99 10.95 -41.27
C ASP A 585 3.75 9.49 -40.85
N LEU A 586 3.15 9.27 -39.67
CA LEU A 586 2.78 7.94 -39.20
C LEU A 586 1.77 7.29 -40.14
N LYS A 587 0.77 8.04 -40.62
CA LYS A 587 -0.21 7.53 -41.57
C LYS A 587 0.46 7.12 -42.89
N VAL A 588 1.36 7.94 -43.44
CA VAL A 588 2.10 7.62 -44.67
C VAL A 588 2.90 6.33 -44.50
N VAL A 589 3.60 6.19 -43.38
CA VAL A 589 4.38 4.97 -43.07
C VAL A 589 3.46 3.76 -42.93
N LEU A 590 2.34 3.87 -42.20
CA LEU A 590 1.40 2.77 -42.03
C LEU A 590 0.75 2.35 -43.36
N ASP A 591 0.40 3.31 -44.21
CA ASP A 591 -0.13 3.04 -45.55
C ASP A 591 0.89 2.30 -46.42
N ALA A 592 2.17 2.65 -46.31
CA ALA A 592 3.24 1.94 -47.00
C ALA A 592 3.49 0.53 -46.45
N LEU A 593 3.31 0.31 -45.15
CA LEU A 593 3.53 -1.00 -44.51
C LEU A 593 2.37 -1.99 -44.76
N TYR A 594 1.12 -1.53 -44.69
CA TYR A 594 -0.06 -2.39 -44.67
C TYR A 594 -1.07 -2.14 -45.80
N GLY A 595 -0.82 -1.16 -46.68
CA GLY A 595 -1.79 -0.69 -47.67
C GLY A 595 -2.69 0.43 -47.13
N PRO A 596 -3.61 0.97 -47.94
CA PRO A 596 -4.39 2.14 -47.56
C PRO A 596 -5.28 1.86 -46.34
N GLY A 597 -5.12 2.66 -45.29
CA GLY A 597 -5.97 2.62 -44.10
C GLY A 597 -7.38 3.13 -44.38
N ARG A 598 -8.36 2.62 -43.64
CA ARG A 598 -9.75 3.12 -43.66
C ARG A 598 -10.02 3.97 -42.43
N ARG A 599 -10.88 4.97 -42.59
CA ARG A 599 -11.37 5.76 -41.47
C ARG A 599 -12.56 5.05 -40.82
N VAL A 600 -12.52 4.87 -39.51
CA VAL A 600 -13.62 4.32 -38.70
C VAL A 600 -13.75 5.23 -37.48
N ASP A 601 -14.91 5.84 -37.29
CA ASP A 601 -15.14 6.86 -36.25
C ASP A 601 -14.04 7.95 -36.28
N ASP A 602 -13.29 8.07 -35.19
CA ASP A 602 -12.20 9.04 -34.97
C ASP A 602 -10.80 8.42 -35.08
N VAL A 603 -10.65 7.31 -35.81
CA VAL A 603 -9.36 6.65 -36.06
C VAL A 603 -9.14 6.23 -37.52
N TRP A 604 -7.87 6.11 -37.90
CA TRP A 604 -7.43 5.32 -39.04
C TRP A 604 -7.15 3.88 -38.61
N LEU A 605 -7.68 2.93 -39.37
CA LEU A 605 -7.58 1.51 -39.12
C LEU A 605 -6.99 0.78 -40.32
N TRP A 606 -5.98 -0.05 -40.06
CA TRP A 606 -5.43 -1.02 -41.00
C TRP A 606 -5.80 -2.42 -40.53
N ASP A 607 -6.56 -3.12 -41.36
CA ASP A 607 -6.94 -4.52 -41.13
C ASP A 607 -5.78 -5.43 -41.54
N VAL A 608 -5.16 -6.06 -40.55
CA VAL A 608 -3.99 -6.93 -40.77
C VAL A 608 -4.35 -8.42 -40.72
N ARG A 609 -5.63 -8.76 -40.58
CA ARG A 609 -6.12 -10.15 -40.60
C ARG A 609 -5.68 -10.94 -41.84
N PRO A 610 -5.63 -10.36 -43.07
CA PRO A 610 -5.13 -11.09 -44.25
C PRO A 610 -3.66 -11.54 -44.15
N VAL A 611 -2.88 -10.92 -43.26
CA VAL A 611 -1.47 -11.28 -43.01
C VAL A 611 -1.34 -12.23 -41.81
N THR A 612 -2.28 -12.16 -40.87
CA THR A 612 -2.18 -12.82 -39.56
C THR A 612 -3.09 -14.04 -39.39
N ARG A 613 -3.90 -14.39 -40.40
CA ARG A 613 -4.81 -15.54 -40.41
C ARG A 613 -4.50 -16.53 -41.53
#